data_AF-A0A963I7M0-F1
#
_entry.id   AF-A0A963I7M0-F1
#
_cell.length_a   1.000
_cell.length_b   1.000
_cell.length_c   1.000
_cell.angle_alpha   90.00
_cell.angle_beta   90.00
_cell.angle_gamma   90.00
#
_symmetry.space_group_name_H-M   'P 1'
#
loop_
_entity.id
_entity.type
_entity.pdbx_description
1 polymer ?
#
loop_
_entity_poly.entity_id
_entity_poly.type
_entity_poly.pdbx_seq_one_letter_code
_entity_poly.pdbx_strand_id
1 'polypeptide(L)'
;MNAGLRDPAARGRATALVLGLCLLWPLLQVAQFDPAALFDPANLALIGRFLATFLPPETGADFIALLVAATLDTLAIATAGIALAMVIGVPLALIATRSLSISRLGGRGRPVAGLVRGAARLLTLVLRGVPELVWALLFVRLFGLGPAAGVAALGITYGGMLAKVYAE
;
A
#
# COMPACT_ATOMS: atom_id res chain seq x y z
N MET A 1 -22.16 10.91 48.72
CA MET A 1 -21.05 10.59 47.80
C MET A 1 -21.62 10.32 46.40
N ASN A 2 -20.84 10.64 45.35
CA ASN A 2 -21.10 10.48 43.91
C ASN A 2 -21.63 11.71 43.13
N ALA A 3 -20.92 12.84 43.23
CA ALA A 3 -21.02 13.97 42.31
C ALA A 3 -20.03 13.88 41.12
N GLY A 4 -19.72 12.67 40.64
CA GLY A 4 -18.52 12.44 39.81
C GLY A 4 -18.68 11.83 38.41
N LEU A 5 -19.89 11.55 37.91
CA LEU A 5 -20.06 10.76 36.68
C LEU A 5 -21.02 11.37 35.64
N ARG A 6 -21.10 12.69 35.53
CA ARG A 6 -21.83 13.33 34.42
C ARG A 6 -20.82 13.87 33.43
N ASP A 7 -20.51 13.07 32.40
CA ASP A 7 -19.68 13.47 31.26
C ASP A 7 -20.27 14.77 30.65
N PRO A 8 -19.60 15.92 30.79
CA PRO A 8 -20.11 17.21 30.33
C PRO A 8 -20.26 17.26 28.80
N ALA A 9 -19.58 16.36 28.08
CA ALA A 9 -19.68 16.23 26.63
C ALA A 9 -20.78 15.24 26.18
N ALA A 10 -21.51 14.59 27.10
CA ALA A 10 -22.48 13.54 26.75
C ALA A 10 -23.57 14.01 25.78
N ARG A 11 -24.05 15.26 25.91
CA ARG A 11 -25.04 15.85 25.00
C ARG A 11 -24.47 16.12 23.60
N GLY A 12 -23.21 16.57 23.53
CA GLY A 12 -22.51 16.79 22.26
C GLY A 12 -22.22 15.47 21.55
N ARG A 13 -21.83 14.43 22.29
CA ARG A 13 -21.61 13.09 21.75
C ARG A 13 -22.92 12.45 21.28
N ALA A 14 -23.99 12.58 22.06
CA ALA A 14 -25.31 12.05 21.68
C ALA A 14 -25.85 12.73 20.42
N THR A 15 -25.75 14.05 20.32
CA THR A 15 -26.17 14.79 19.12
C THR A 15 -25.31 14.45 17.90
N ALA A 16 -23.99 14.33 18.05
CA ALA A 16 -23.11 13.88 16.97
C ALA A 16 -23.40 12.44 16.52
N LEU A 17 -23.74 11.55 17.45
CA LEU A 17 -24.06 10.15 17.16
C LEU A 17 -25.41 10.03 16.43
N VAL A 18 -26.41 10.81 16.85
CA VAL A 18 -27.70 10.90 16.15
C VAL A 18 -27.53 11.49 14.74
N LEU A 19 -26.81 12.61 14.60
CA LEU A 19 -26.51 13.20 13.29
C LEU A 19 -25.74 12.23 12.40
N GLY A 20 -24.74 11.55 12.95
CA GLY A 20 -23.98 10.50 12.27
C GLY A 20 -24.88 9.35 11.80
N LEU A 21 -25.77 8.82 12.66
CA LEU A 21 -26.71 7.77 12.29
C LEU A 21 -27.71 8.24 11.22
N CYS A 22 -28.23 9.46 11.33
CA CYS A 22 -29.14 10.03 10.33
C CYS A 22 -28.46 10.22 8.96
N LEU A 23 -27.17 10.53 8.93
CA LEU A 23 -26.38 10.66 7.69
C LEU A 23 -25.96 9.29 7.13
N LEU A 24 -25.56 8.36 8.00
CA LEU A 24 -25.08 7.04 7.61
C LEU A 24 -26.21 6.13 7.14
N TRP A 25 -27.40 6.23 7.73
CA TRP A 25 -28.53 5.38 7.35
C TRP A 25 -28.89 5.43 5.86
N PRO A 26 -29.12 6.59 5.21
CA PRO A 26 -29.39 6.64 3.77
C PRO A 26 -28.17 6.19 2.94
N LEU A 27 -26.94 6.43 3.41
CA LEU A 27 -25.73 5.96 2.73
C LEU A 27 -25.64 4.43 2.75
N LEU A 28 -26.04 3.77 3.83
CA LEU A 28 -26.11 2.30 3.92
C LEU A 28 -27.15 1.72 2.95
N GLN A 29 -28.30 2.39 2.81
CA GLN A 29 -29.35 1.99 1.87
C GLN A 29 -28.90 2.16 0.41
N VAL A 30 -28.22 3.28 0.09
CA VAL A 30 -27.61 3.51 -1.24
C VAL A 30 -26.52 2.48 -1.55
N ALA A 31 -25.76 2.07 -0.53
CA ALA A 31 -24.76 1.01 -0.64
C ALA A 31 -25.36 -0.40 -0.73
N GLN A 32 -26.69 -0.54 -0.71
CA GLN A 32 -27.40 -1.84 -0.69
C GLN A 32 -26.89 -2.78 0.40
N PHE A 33 -26.44 -2.21 1.53
CA PHE A 33 -25.86 -2.97 2.61
C PHE A 33 -26.98 -3.59 3.45
N ASP A 34 -27.36 -4.83 3.11
CA ASP A 34 -28.31 -5.64 3.88
C ASP A 34 -27.57 -6.74 4.67
N PRO A 35 -27.31 -6.55 5.97
CA PRO A 35 -26.67 -7.55 6.81
C PRO A 35 -27.52 -8.80 7.00
N ALA A 36 -28.85 -8.70 6.89
CA ALA A 36 -29.74 -9.83 7.06
C ALA A 36 -29.64 -10.81 5.89
N ALA A 37 -29.29 -10.31 4.69
CA ALA A 37 -29.05 -11.14 3.51
C ALA A 37 -27.92 -12.16 3.73
N LEU A 38 -26.91 -11.87 4.56
CA LEU A 38 -25.87 -12.84 4.91
C LEU A 38 -26.42 -14.06 5.67
N PHE A 39 -27.50 -13.88 6.43
CA PHE A 39 -28.13 -14.93 7.23
C PHE A 39 -29.29 -15.63 6.51
N ASP A 40 -29.58 -15.24 5.26
CA ASP A 40 -30.55 -15.94 4.43
C ASP A 40 -30.07 -17.40 4.22
N PRO A 41 -30.91 -18.41 4.54
CA PRO A 41 -30.58 -19.82 4.32
C PRO A 41 -30.06 -20.13 2.91
N ALA A 42 -30.54 -19.42 1.88
CA ALA A 42 -30.08 -19.59 0.51
C ALA A 42 -28.63 -19.13 0.32
N ASN A 43 -28.25 -17.98 0.90
CA ASN A 43 -26.89 -17.43 0.82
C ASN A 43 -25.91 -18.27 1.63
N LEU A 44 -26.30 -18.72 2.82
CA LEU A 44 -25.49 -19.62 3.64
C LEU A 44 -25.25 -20.95 2.93
N ALA A 45 -26.25 -21.50 2.24
CA ALA A 45 -26.09 -22.71 1.45
C ALA A 45 -25.14 -22.51 0.25
N LEU A 46 -25.20 -21.34 -0.41
CA LEU A 46 -24.31 -21.00 -1.53
C LEU A 46 -22.85 -20.87 -1.06
N ILE A 47 -22.62 -20.12 0.02
CA ILE A 47 -21.31 -19.99 0.66
C ILE A 47 -20.79 -21.36 1.06
N GLY A 48 -21.62 -22.19 1.70
CA GLY A 48 -21.26 -23.55 2.09
C GLY A 48 -20.85 -24.44 0.91
N ARG A 49 -21.60 -24.40 -0.20
CA ARG A 49 -21.27 -25.16 -1.42
C ARG A 49 -19.99 -24.67 -2.08
N PHE A 50 -19.79 -23.36 -2.14
CA PHE A 50 -18.56 -22.75 -2.67
C PHE A 50 -17.35 -23.15 -1.83
N LEU A 51 -17.45 -23.03 -0.49
CA LEU A 51 -16.41 -23.45 0.44
C LEU A 51 -16.14 -24.96 0.38
N ALA A 52 -17.19 -25.79 0.25
CA ALA A 52 -17.04 -27.22 0.08
C ALA A 52 -16.31 -27.58 -1.22
N THR A 53 -16.33 -26.72 -2.24
CA THR A 53 -15.59 -26.95 -3.50
C THR A 53 -14.07 -26.85 -3.30
N PHE A 54 -13.59 -26.20 -2.23
CA PHE A 54 -12.16 -26.19 -1.89
C PHE A 54 -11.69 -27.46 -1.17
N LEU A 55 -12.61 -28.37 -0.77
CA LEU A 55 -12.30 -29.62 -0.09
C LEU A 55 -12.85 -30.84 -0.85
N PRO A 56 -12.01 -31.80 -1.27
CA PRO A 56 -10.59 -31.94 -0.98
C PRO A 56 -9.72 -31.04 -1.89
N PRO A 57 -8.57 -30.53 -1.39
CA PRO A 57 -7.65 -29.76 -2.21
C PRO A 57 -7.11 -30.60 -3.37
N GLU A 58 -6.82 -29.96 -4.49
CA GLU A 58 -6.18 -30.60 -5.64
C GLU A 58 -4.76 -31.06 -5.28
N THR A 59 -4.53 -32.38 -5.26
CA THR A 59 -3.24 -33.00 -4.90
C THR A 59 -2.48 -33.57 -6.10
N GLY A 60 -2.93 -33.26 -7.33
CA GLY A 60 -2.25 -33.67 -8.56
C GLY A 60 -0.82 -33.13 -8.62
N ALA A 61 0.13 -33.98 -9.05
CA ALA A 61 1.55 -33.62 -9.13
C ALA A 61 1.80 -32.38 -10.02
N ASP A 62 1.07 -32.27 -11.14
CA ASP A 62 1.17 -31.13 -12.06
C ASP A 62 0.71 -29.82 -11.41
N PHE A 63 -0.38 -29.88 -10.62
CA PHE A 63 -0.89 -28.73 -9.88
C PHE A 63 0.09 -28.28 -8.80
N ILE A 64 0.65 -29.22 -8.04
CA ILE A 64 1.65 -28.91 -7.01
C ILE A 64 2.90 -28.31 -7.65
N ALA A 65 3.36 -28.84 -8.78
CA ALA A 65 4.51 -28.29 -9.51
C ALA A 65 4.25 -26.85 -9.97
N LEU A 66 3.05 -26.58 -10.51
CA LEU A 66 2.62 -25.22 -10.88
C LEU A 66 2.56 -24.30 -9.66
N LEU A 67 1.99 -24.77 -8.55
CA LEU A 67 1.88 -24.00 -7.31
C LEU A 67 3.25 -23.61 -6.76
N VAL A 68 4.19 -24.57 -6.74
CA VAL A 68 5.57 -24.31 -6.32
C VAL A 68 6.24 -23.30 -7.26
N ALA A 69 6.10 -23.47 -8.58
CA ALA A 69 6.65 -22.52 -9.55
C ALA A 69 6.09 -21.10 -9.36
N ALA A 70 4.77 -20.95 -9.23
CA ALA A 70 4.13 -19.65 -9.01
C ALA A 70 4.51 -19.01 -7.66
N THR A 71 4.71 -19.84 -6.63
CA THR A 71 5.20 -19.37 -5.32
C THR A 71 6.64 -18.86 -5.43
N LEU A 72 7.50 -19.58 -6.16
CA LEU A 72 8.88 -19.15 -6.42
C LEU A 72 8.93 -17.88 -7.27
N ASP A 73 8.06 -17.74 -8.27
CA ASP A 73 7.94 -16.51 -9.06
C ASP A 73 7.55 -15.33 -8.17
N THR A 74 6.60 -15.51 -7.25
CA THR A 74 6.21 -14.47 -6.28
C THR A 74 7.39 -14.05 -5.40
N LEU A 75 8.15 -15.03 -4.89
CA LEU A 75 9.33 -14.77 -4.08
C LEU A 75 10.44 -14.07 -4.87
N ALA A 76 10.68 -14.51 -6.11
CA ALA A 76 11.67 -13.92 -7.01
C ALA A 76 11.31 -12.47 -7.34
N ILE A 77 10.04 -12.19 -7.68
CA ILE A 77 9.54 -10.84 -7.96
C ILE A 77 9.69 -9.94 -6.74
N ALA A 78 9.26 -10.38 -5.56
CA ALA A 78 9.36 -9.59 -4.34
C ALA A 78 10.82 -9.30 -3.97
N THR A 79 11.68 -10.31 -4.03
CA THR A 79 13.11 -10.18 -3.68
C THR A 79 13.85 -9.28 -4.66
N ALA A 80 13.64 -9.46 -5.97
CA ALA A 80 14.25 -8.62 -6.99
C ALA A 80 13.70 -7.18 -6.93
N GLY A 81 12.41 -7.00 -6.67
CA GLY A 81 11.77 -5.70 -6.51
C GLY A 81 12.36 -4.93 -5.33
N ILE A 82 12.53 -5.58 -4.17
CA ILE A 82 13.15 -4.97 -2.99
C ILE A 82 14.63 -4.67 -3.24
N ALA A 83 15.37 -5.58 -3.89
CA ALA A 83 16.77 -5.33 -4.24
C ALA A 83 16.91 -4.08 -5.13
N LEU A 84 16.06 -3.95 -6.16
CA LEU A 84 16.01 -2.78 -7.03
C LEU A 84 15.59 -1.52 -6.26
N ALA A 85 14.61 -1.64 -5.35
CA ALA A 85 14.18 -0.54 -4.49
C ALA A 85 15.31 -0.04 -3.59
N MET A 86 16.19 -0.92 -3.08
CA MET A 86 17.36 -0.52 -2.30
C MET A 86 18.39 0.21 -3.17
N VAL A 87 18.65 -0.28 -4.39
CA VAL A 87 19.57 0.35 -5.34
C VAL A 87 19.12 1.78 -5.70
N ILE A 88 17.81 2.03 -5.79
CA ILE A 88 17.25 3.36 -6.07
C ILE A 88 17.16 4.20 -4.79
N GLY A 89 16.67 3.58 -3.72
CA GLY A 89 16.30 4.25 -2.46
C GLY A 89 17.51 4.73 -1.66
N VAL A 90 18.58 3.93 -1.58
CA VAL A 90 19.77 4.28 -0.80
C VAL A 90 20.48 5.52 -1.36
N PRO A 91 20.79 5.62 -2.67
CA PRO A 91 21.37 6.85 -3.22
C PRO A 91 20.48 8.08 -3.04
N LEU A 92 19.17 7.94 -3.28
CA LEU A 92 18.22 9.04 -3.09
C LEU A 92 18.14 9.49 -1.63
N ALA A 93 18.18 8.54 -0.69
CA ALA A 93 18.21 8.85 0.74
C ALA A 93 19.46 9.67 1.10
N LEU A 94 20.64 9.19 0.69
CA LEU A 94 21.92 9.85 0.95
C LEU A 94 21.95 11.29 0.39
N ILE A 95 21.40 11.49 -0.81
CA ILE A 95 21.29 12.82 -1.42
C ILE A 95 20.30 13.70 -0.66
N ALA A 96 19.15 13.17 -0.22
CA ALA A 96 18.08 13.93 0.43
C ALA A 96 18.37 14.29 1.90
N THR A 97 19.26 13.55 2.57
CA THR A 97 19.64 13.75 3.99
C THR A 97 20.41 15.04 4.21
N ARG A 98 19.99 15.85 5.20
CA ARG A 98 20.68 17.11 5.56
C ARG A 98 21.99 16.88 6.34
N SER A 99 22.11 15.76 7.04
CA SER A 99 23.22 15.44 7.95
C SER A 99 24.55 15.15 7.21
N LEU A 100 24.51 14.48 6.06
CA LEU A 100 25.71 14.16 5.24
C LEU A 100 26.20 15.30 4.33
N SER A 101 25.66 16.50 4.48
CA SER A 101 26.03 17.63 3.63
C SER A 101 27.40 18.19 4.01
N ILE A 102 28.44 17.73 3.31
CA ILE A 102 29.81 18.32 3.25
C ILE A 102 29.78 19.84 2.96
N SER A 103 28.66 20.38 2.46
CA SER A 103 28.44 21.82 2.30
C SER A 103 28.37 22.61 3.63
N ARG A 104 28.43 21.98 4.82
CA ARG A 104 28.67 22.68 6.08
C ARG A 104 30.14 23.09 6.29
N LEU A 105 31.10 22.47 5.60
CA LEU A 105 32.54 22.73 5.80
C LEU A 105 33.15 23.75 4.82
N GLY A 106 32.50 24.10 3.71
CA GLY A 106 33.08 25.01 2.69
C GLY A 106 32.03 25.82 1.92
N GLY A 107 32.03 27.15 2.13
CA GLY A 107 30.93 28.07 1.78
C GLY A 107 30.60 28.32 0.29
N ARG A 108 31.10 27.54 -0.68
CA ARG A 108 30.94 27.82 -2.12
C ARG A 108 29.90 26.98 -2.89
N GLY A 109 29.34 25.91 -2.30
CA GLY A 109 28.38 25.00 -2.98
C GLY A 109 26.92 25.02 -2.50
N ARG A 110 26.56 25.97 -1.63
CA ARG A 110 25.29 25.98 -0.87
C ARG A 110 23.99 25.99 -1.72
N PRO A 111 23.87 26.77 -2.81
CA PRO A 111 22.62 26.81 -3.60
C PRO A 111 22.45 25.56 -4.47
N VAL A 112 23.52 25.08 -5.11
CA VAL A 112 23.50 23.87 -5.95
C VAL A 112 23.15 22.64 -5.11
N ALA A 113 23.76 22.49 -3.93
CA ALA A 113 23.43 21.42 -3.00
C ALA A 113 21.98 21.54 -2.46
N GLY A 114 21.42 22.74 -2.39
CA GLY A 114 20.01 22.97 -2.07
C GLY A 114 19.07 22.49 -3.18
N LEU A 115 19.37 22.85 -4.43
CA LEU A 115 18.62 22.44 -5.62
C LEU A 115 18.61 20.92 -5.81
N VAL A 116 19.78 20.26 -5.72
CA VAL A 116 19.88 18.80 -5.86
C VAL A 116 19.06 18.08 -4.78
N ARG A 117 19.05 18.58 -3.55
CA ARG A 117 18.21 18.05 -2.45
C ARG A 117 16.73 18.27 -2.70
N GLY A 118 16.35 19.46 -3.20
CA GLY A 118 14.98 19.76 -3.60
C GLY A 118 14.50 18.81 -4.69
N ALA A 119 15.33 18.60 -5.71
CA ALA A 119 15.05 17.67 -6.81
C ALA A 119 14.94 16.22 -6.32
N ALA A 120 15.84 15.74 -5.46
CA ALA A 120 15.76 14.39 -4.90
C ALA A 120 14.47 14.19 -4.08
N ARG A 121 14.09 15.18 -3.25
CA ARG A 121 12.83 15.12 -2.48
C ARG A 121 11.59 15.16 -3.36
N LEU A 122 11.62 15.95 -4.43
CA LEU A 122 10.54 16.02 -5.41
C LEU A 122 10.42 14.71 -6.19
N LEU A 123 11.55 14.13 -6.61
CA LEU A 123 11.58 12.82 -7.24
C LEU A 123 10.98 11.77 -6.31
N THR A 124 11.44 11.70 -5.06
CA THR A 124 10.88 10.80 -4.05
C THR A 124 9.36 10.97 -3.88
N LEU A 125 8.87 12.21 -3.89
CA LEU A 125 7.43 12.51 -3.83
C LEU A 125 6.67 11.96 -5.04
N VAL A 126 7.24 12.08 -6.24
CA VAL A 126 6.63 11.56 -7.48
C VAL A 126 6.62 10.03 -7.47
N LEU A 127 7.75 9.40 -7.15
CA LEU A 127 7.88 7.93 -7.16
C LEU A 127 6.87 7.25 -6.23
N ARG A 128 6.57 7.85 -5.07
CA ARG A 128 5.56 7.34 -4.11
C ARG A 128 4.13 7.82 -4.37
N GLY A 129 3.97 8.91 -5.11
CA GLY A 129 2.67 9.56 -5.32
C GLY A 129 1.85 8.88 -6.41
N VAL A 130 2.53 8.23 -7.35
CA VAL A 130 1.90 7.46 -8.42
C VAL A 130 1.54 6.06 -7.90
N PRO A 131 0.29 5.59 -8.07
CA PRO A 131 -0.08 4.23 -7.69
C PRO A 131 0.77 3.19 -8.41
N GLU A 132 1.17 2.13 -7.71
CA GLU A 132 2.02 1.06 -8.25
C GLU A 132 1.45 0.44 -9.54
N LEU A 133 0.13 0.30 -9.61
CA LEU A 133 -0.59 -0.20 -10.79
C LEU A 133 -0.30 0.61 -12.05
N VAL A 134 -0.12 1.93 -11.93
CA VAL A 134 0.19 2.81 -13.08
C VAL A 134 1.58 2.50 -13.61
N TRP A 135 2.56 2.29 -12.72
CA TRP A 135 3.91 1.86 -13.11
C TRP A 135 3.89 0.47 -13.74
N ALA A 136 3.14 -0.48 -13.17
CA ALA A 136 3.01 -1.82 -13.70
C ALA A 136 2.44 -1.80 -15.14
N LEU A 137 1.37 -1.04 -15.38
CA LEU A 137 0.79 -0.90 -16.72
C LEU A 137 1.76 -0.28 -17.72
N LEU A 138 2.52 0.74 -17.30
CA LEU A 138 3.56 1.36 -18.12
C LEU A 138 4.65 0.34 -18.49
N PHE A 139 5.17 -0.41 -17.51
CA PHE A 139 6.22 -1.40 -17.76
C PHE A 139 5.73 -2.62 -18.52
N VAL A 140 4.47 -3.03 -18.36
CA VAL A 140 3.85 -4.05 -19.22
C VAL A 140 3.83 -3.58 -20.67
N ARG A 141 3.60 -2.29 -20.92
CA ARG A 141 3.65 -1.76 -22.29
C ARG A 141 5.07 -1.74 -22.86
N LEU A 142 6.08 -1.53 -22.02
CA LEU A 142 7.49 -1.46 -22.42
C LEU A 142 8.14 -2.85 -22.61
N PHE A 143 7.91 -3.76 -21.67
CA PHE A 143 8.59 -5.06 -21.60
C PHE A 143 7.67 -6.24 -21.96
N GLY A 144 6.37 -6.01 -22.08
CA GLY A 144 5.36 -7.05 -22.21
C GLY A 144 4.84 -7.55 -20.86
N LEU A 145 3.88 -8.47 -20.91
CA LEU A 145 3.35 -9.14 -19.72
C LEU A 145 4.43 -10.07 -19.14
N GLY A 146 4.78 -9.88 -17.87
CA GLY A 146 5.69 -10.79 -17.18
C GLY A 146 6.24 -10.25 -15.85
N PRO A 147 7.02 -11.09 -15.14
CA PRO A 147 7.60 -10.76 -13.83
C PRO A 147 8.41 -9.46 -13.80
N ALA A 148 9.14 -9.17 -14.89
CA ALA A 148 10.01 -8.00 -14.99
C ALA A 148 9.24 -6.67 -14.83
N ALA A 149 8.01 -6.58 -15.34
CA ALA A 149 7.18 -5.39 -15.19
C ALA A 149 6.78 -5.17 -13.72
N GLY A 150 6.45 -6.25 -13.01
CA GLY A 150 6.17 -6.21 -11.57
C GLY A 150 7.39 -5.80 -10.75
N VAL A 151 8.55 -6.39 -11.03
CA VAL A 151 9.83 -6.05 -10.37
C VAL A 151 10.17 -4.58 -10.54
N ALA A 152 10.03 -4.03 -11.75
CA ALA A 152 10.32 -2.62 -12.02
C ALA A 152 9.32 -1.67 -11.33
N ALA A 153 8.02 -2.00 -11.35
CA ALA A 153 6.98 -1.23 -10.68
C ALA A 153 7.17 -1.20 -9.16
N LEU A 154 7.46 -2.35 -8.56
CA LEU A 154 7.82 -2.49 -7.16
C LEU A 154 9.08 -1.69 -6.84
N GLY A 155 10.16 -1.88 -7.62
CA GLY A 155 11.45 -1.23 -7.39
C GLY A 155 11.35 0.30 -7.35
N ILE A 156 10.60 0.90 -8.26
CA ILE A 156 10.42 2.36 -8.31
C ILE A 156 9.57 2.86 -7.15
N THR A 157 8.40 2.25 -6.92
CA THR A 157 7.44 2.71 -5.91
C THR A 157 8.01 2.57 -4.51
N TYR A 158 8.55 1.38 -4.18
CA TYR A 158 9.18 1.12 -2.89
C TYR A 158 10.53 1.81 -2.75
N GLY A 159 11.28 2.01 -3.83
CA GLY A 159 12.52 2.80 -3.80
C GLY A 159 12.28 4.25 -3.38
N GLY A 160 11.19 4.88 -3.85
CA GLY A 160 10.75 6.18 -3.37
C GLY A 160 10.38 6.15 -1.88
N MET A 161 9.64 5.13 -1.43
CA MET A 161 9.29 4.99 -0.01
C MET A 161 10.53 4.84 0.88
N LEU A 162 11.45 3.94 0.53
CA LEU A 162 12.72 3.71 1.25
C LEU A 162 13.60 4.95 1.26
N ALA A 163 13.71 5.66 0.13
CA ALA A 163 14.45 6.90 0.05
C ALA A 163 13.98 7.93 1.08
N LYS A 164 12.66 8.04 1.26
CA LYS A 164 12.08 8.97 2.23
C LYS A 164 12.35 8.54 3.67
N VAL A 165 12.12 7.26 3.98
CA VAL A 165 12.29 6.69 5.32
C VAL A 165 13.75 6.76 5.78
N TYR A 166 14.70 6.49 4.90
CA TYR A 166 16.13 6.59 5.22
C TYR A 166 16.69 8.02 5.19
N ALA A 167 15.93 8.99 4.65
CA ALA A 167 16.33 10.40 4.59
C ALA A 167 15.78 11.27 5.73
N GLU A 168 14.85 10.73 6.53
CA GLU A 168 14.38 11.32 7.79
C GLU A 168 15.37 11.03 8.91
#